data_AF-A0A9X4AQB0-F1
#
_entry.id   AF-A0A9X4AQB0-F1
#
_cell.length_a   1.000
_cell.length_b   1.000
_cell.length_c   1.000
_cell.angle_alpha   90.00
_cell.angle_beta   90.00
_cell.angle_gamma   90.00
#
_symmetry.space_group_name_H-M   'P 1'
#
loop_
_entity.id
_entity.type
_entity.pdbx_description
1 polymer ?
#
loop_
_entity_poly.entity_id
_entity_poly.type
_entity_poly.pdbx_seq_one_letter_code
_entity_poly.pdbx_strand_id
1 'polypeptide(L)'
;MTPARAIARGLAESSRAYRDAAEIPLGSGRTIAVRMGPITIEITGSVGAPRVSRQPVLERRTGLSHLASVLLHLLVFAALASRFQPIEDDDFDGVTDDQKFFIQQMLRRSDEREMEGLYADEIAGLEYRARRRQRKNRAEMDLEAAWMRSLQEAGERWSAEEFARARTGEPEDARETGLIGLLYDRPPRPAPTTASIVPYPEHPEPKGRGATQSRPGAMSLSGRLPPEVVRRIIRQNFGRFRLCYENGLRNNPNLQGRVSVRFVIGADGAVSNVGNGGSDMPDGGVVSCIVRSFERLSFPRPEGGIVTVVYPIMFSPGG
;
A
#
# COMPACT_ATOMS: atom_id res chain seq x y z
N MET A 1 6.01 -40.89 4.98
CA MET A 1 6.20 -41.84 6.08
C MET A 1 4.82 -42.21 6.62
N THR A 2 4.50 -43.48 6.85
CA THR A 2 3.17 -43.88 7.35
C THR A 2 3.02 -43.57 8.85
N PRO A 3 1.79 -43.37 9.38
CA PRO A 3 1.55 -43.13 10.80
C PRO A 3 2.17 -44.20 11.72
N ALA A 4 2.00 -45.48 11.38
CA ALA A 4 2.61 -46.60 12.12
C ALA A 4 4.15 -46.50 12.19
N ARG A 5 4.79 -46.07 11.09
CA ARG A 5 6.25 -45.91 11.04
C ARG A 5 6.73 -44.66 11.77
N ALA A 6 5.89 -43.63 11.90
CA ALA A 6 6.17 -42.44 12.70
C ALA A 6 6.14 -42.76 14.21
N ILE A 7 5.12 -43.52 14.64
CA ILE A 7 4.97 -43.98 16.02
C ILE A 7 6.10 -44.93 16.41
N ALA A 8 6.42 -45.92 15.56
CA ALA A 8 7.52 -46.86 15.81
C ALA A 8 8.90 -46.20 15.92
N ARG A 9 9.06 -44.98 15.37
CA ARG A 9 10.29 -44.17 15.45
C ARG A 9 10.27 -43.16 16.60
N GLY A 10 9.23 -43.13 17.43
CA GLY A 10 9.07 -42.17 18.53
C GLY A 10 8.87 -40.73 18.05
N LEU A 11 8.46 -40.52 16.80
CA LEU A 11 8.27 -39.19 16.22
C LEU A 11 6.83 -38.67 16.37
N ALA A 12 5.91 -39.55 16.77
CA ALA A 12 4.48 -39.26 16.90
C ALA A 12 3.83 -40.21 17.93
N GLU A 13 2.70 -39.79 18.49
CA GLU A 13 1.85 -40.61 19.36
C GLU A 13 0.59 -41.04 18.60
N SER A 14 -0.09 -42.11 19.03
CA SER A 14 -1.36 -42.50 18.40
C SER A 14 -2.44 -41.46 18.69
N SER A 15 -3.16 -41.00 17.67
CA SER A 15 -4.21 -40.02 17.87
C SER A 15 -5.36 -40.58 18.70
N ARG A 16 -5.84 -39.81 19.66
CA ARG A 16 -7.03 -40.18 20.45
C ARG A 16 -8.34 -39.81 19.74
N ALA A 17 -8.28 -38.89 18.79
CA ALA A 17 -9.46 -38.36 18.09
C ALA A 17 -9.81 -39.13 16.81
N TYR A 18 -8.83 -39.75 16.14
CA TYR A 18 -9.04 -40.43 14.86
C TYR A 18 -8.32 -41.79 14.81
N ARG A 19 -9.01 -42.83 14.30
CA ARG A 19 -8.39 -44.14 14.04
C ARG A 19 -7.34 -44.04 12.94
N ASP A 20 -6.25 -44.78 13.10
CA ASP A 20 -5.10 -44.85 12.17
C ASP A 20 -4.35 -43.52 11.94
N ALA A 21 -4.58 -42.53 12.79
CA ALA A 21 -3.87 -41.25 12.78
C ALA A 21 -2.80 -41.18 13.88
N ALA A 22 -1.78 -40.36 13.66
CA ALA A 22 -0.73 -40.09 14.63
C ALA A 22 -0.64 -38.58 14.91
N GLU A 23 -0.48 -38.20 16.17
CA GLU A 23 -0.30 -36.83 16.64
C GLU A 23 1.19 -36.53 16.80
N ILE A 24 1.64 -35.41 16.21
CA ILE A 24 3.05 -34.99 16.26
C ILE A 24 3.14 -33.74 17.14
N PRO A 25 3.87 -33.77 18.26
CA PRO A 25 4.04 -32.58 19.09
C PRO A 25 4.90 -31.53 18.37
N LEU A 26 4.27 -30.42 17.99
CA LEU A 26 4.96 -29.27 17.41
C LEU A 26 5.43 -28.33 18.53
N GLY A 27 6.71 -28.44 18.89
CA GLY A 27 7.36 -27.45 19.74
C GLY A 27 7.36 -26.06 19.11
N SER A 28 7.45 -25.02 19.94
CA SER A 28 7.50 -23.64 19.47
C SER A 28 8.68 -23.41 18.53
N GLY A 29 8.42 -22.80 17.37
CA GLY A 29 9.42 -22.53 16.34
C GLY A 29 9.81 -23.73 15.46
N ARG A 30 9.24 -24.93 15.68
CA ARG A 30 9.44 -26.08 14.78
C ARG A 30 8.47 -26.00 13.59
N THR A 31 9.02 -26.13 12.39
CA THR A 31 8.24 -26.23 11.14
C THR A 31 8.26 -27.68 10.64
N ILE A 32 7.11 -28.21 10.29
CA ILE A 32 6.97 -29.49 9.57
C ILE A 32 6.39 -29.24 8.17
N ALA A 33 6.92 -29.92 7.17
CA ALA A 33 6.38 -29.90 5.81
C ALA A 33 5.55 -31.17 5.58
N VAL A 34 4.25 -31.00 5.33
CA VAL A 34 3.31 -32.07 5.00
C VAL A 34 3.11 -32.07 3.49
N ARG A 35 3.58 -33.13 2.82
CA ARG A 35 3.42 -33.30 1.38
C ARG A 35 2.21 -34.17 1.06
N MET A 36 1.29 -33.63 0.25
CA MET A 36 0.08 -34.27 -0.24
C MET A 36 0.07 -34.21 -1.76
N GLY A 37 0.58 -35.26 -2.42
CA GLY A 37 0.74 -35.28 -3.88
C GLY A 37 1.70 -34.19 -4.38
N PRO A 38 1.24 -33.24 -5.22
CA PRO A 38 2.06 -32.11 -5.69
C PRO A 38 2.10 -30.93 -4.71
N ILE A 39 1.30 -30.94 -3.63
CA ILE A 39 1.18 -29.83 -2.69
C ILE A 39 2.05 -30.08 -1.46
N THR A 40 2.79 -29.07 -1.02
CA THR A 40 3.54 -29.08 0.25
C THR A 40 2.97 -27.98 1.15
N ILE A 41 2.53 -28.34 2.36
CA ILE A 41 2.05 -27.42 3.37
C ILE A 41 3.06 -27.36 4.51
N GLU A 42 3.56 -26.17 4.83
CA GLU A 42 4.42 -25.95 5.98
C GLU A 42 3.59 -25.52 7.20
N ILE A 43 3.77 -26.21 8.31
CA ILE A 43 3.06 -25.96 9.57
C ILE A 43 4.11 -25.64 10.64
N THR A 44 4.05 -24.43 11.20
CA THR A 44 4.95 -23.98 12.26
C THR A 44 4.20 -23.84 13.59
N GLY A 45 4.69 -24.50 14.65
CA GLY A 45 4.16 -24.32 16.00
C GLY A 45 4.55 -22.96 16.59
N SER A 46 3.60 -22.19 17.13
CA SER A 46 3.90 -20.94 17.86
C SER A 46 3.17 -20.86 19.20
N VAL A 47 3.79 -20.24 20.21
CA VAL A 47 3.15 -19.93 21.50
C VAL A 47 2.44 -18.60 21.37
N GLY A 48 1.15 -18.55 21.73
CA GLY A 48 0.37 -17.31 21.69
C GLY A 48 0.97 -16.22 22.59
N ALA A 49 1.06 -14.99 22.08
CA ALA A 49 1.58 -13.86 22.87
C ALA A 49 0.69 -13.57 24.10
N PRO A 50 1.27 -13.17 25.25
CA PRO A 50 0.50 -12.82 26.43
C PRO A 50 -0.43 -11.64 26.13
N ARG A 51 -1.70 -11.74 26.56
CA ARG A 51 -2.69 -10.68 26.38
C ARG A 51 -2.34 -9.50 27.30
N VAL A 52 -1.99 -8.36 26.72
CA VAL A 52 -1.76 -7.11 27.46
C VAL A 52 -3.13 -6.49 27.81
N SER A 53 -3.35 -6.27 29.12
CA SER A 53 -4.54 -5.57 29.62
C SER A 53 -4.52 -4.11 29.17
N ARG A 54 -5.60 -3.63 28.54
CA ARG A 54 -5.72 -2.23 28.10
C ARG A 54 -6.07 -1.35 29.29
N GLN A 55 -5.25 -0.34 29.55
CA GLN A 55 -5.57 0.69 30.54
C GLN A 55 -6.65 1.67 29.99
N PRO A 56 -7.50 2.23 30.85
CA PRO A 56 -8.53 3.19 30.44
C PRO A 56 -7.88 4.49 29.92
N VAL A 57 -8.37 4.95 28.76
CA VAL A 57 -7.82 6.09 27.99
C VAL A 57 -8.03 7.44 28.68
N LEU A 58 -8.89 7.52 29.69
CA LEU A 58 -9.25 8.78 30.34
C LEU A 58 -9.08 8.66 31.85
N GLU A 59 -7.99 9.20 32.36
CA GLU A 59 -7.72 9.28 33.79
C GLU A 59 -8.63 10.36 34.40
N ARG A 60 -9.41 10.03 35.43
CA ARG A 60 -10.44 10.91 36.02
C ARG A 60 -9.88 12.28 36.46
N ARG A 61 -8.56 12.34 36.72
CA ARG A 61 -7.82 13.52 37.13
C ARG A 61 -7.55 14.51 35.98
N THR A 62 -7.36 14.03 34.75
CA THR A 62 -7.17 14.90 33.57
C THR A 62 -8.49 15.50 33.08
N GLY A 63 -9.61 14.78 33.25
CA GLY A 63 -10.94 15.32 32.95
C GLY A 63 -11.31 16.55 33.79
N LEU A 64 -10.94 16.55 35.07
CA LEU A 64 -11.22 17.66 35.99
C LEU A 64 -10.40 18.92 35.69
N SER A 65 -9.13 18.78 35.29
CA SER A 65 -8.28 19.93 34.96
C SER A 65 -8.73 20.63 33.67
N HIS A 66 -9.22 19.89 32.68
CA HIS A 66 -9.76 20.49 31.46
C HIS A 66 -11.05 21.28 31.74
N LEU A 67 -11.97 20.75 32.55
CA LEU A 67 -13.19 21.46 32.92
C LEU A 67 -12.89 22.74 33.71
N ALA A 68 -11.95 22.69 34.67
CA ALA A 68 -11.52 23.87 35.42
C ALA A 68 -10.92 24.95 34.51
N SER A 69 -10.13 24.56 33.52
CA SER A 69 -9.55 25.49 32.53
C SER A 69 -10.61 26.17 31.67
N VAL A 70 -11.61 25.42 31.18
CA VAL A 70 -12.72 25.99 30.38
C VAL A 70 -13.54 26.98 31.21
N LEU A 71 -13.86 26.63 32.47
CA LEU A 71 -14.55 27.52 33.39
C LEU A 71 -13.77 28.82 33.62
N LEU A 72 -12.46 28.74 33.82
CA LEU A 72 -11.61 29.91 33.97
C LEU A 72 -11.67 30.81 32.73
N HIS A 73 -11.60 30.25 31.52
CA HIS A 73 -11.68 31.02 30.29
C HIS A 73 -13.03 31.73 30.13
N LEU A 74 -14.14 31.04 30.45
CA LEU A 74 -15.48 31.64 30.38
C LEU A 74 -15.63 32.82 31.36
N LEU A 75 -15.07 32.70 32.57
CA LEU A 75 -15.08 33.78 33.55
C LEU A 75 -14.24 34.98 33.08
N VAL A 76 -13.06 34.74 32.51
CA VAL A 76 -12.22 35.80 31.94
C VAL A 76 -12.93 36.50 30.77
N PHE A 77 -13.56 35.75 29.87
CA PHE A 77 -14.34 36.32 28.76
C PHE A 77 -15.52 37.14 29.25
N ALA A 78 -16.27 36.66 30.25
CA ALA A 78 -17.37 37.42 30.84
C ALA A 78 -16.90 38.71 31.52
N ALA A 79 -15.75 38.68 32.20
CA ALA A 79 -15.15 39.86 32.83
C ALA A 79 -14.61 40.87 31.81
N LEU A 80 -14.11 40.41 30.66
CA LEU A 80 -13.72 41.29 29.56
C LEU A 80 -14.94 41.87 28.86
N ALA A 81 -15.95 41.05 28.56
CA ALA A 81 -17.18 41.48 27.91
C ALA A 81 -17.95 42.52 28.74
N SER A 82 -17.89 42.47 30.07
CA SER A 82 -18.51 43.50 30.92
C SER A 82 -17.77 44.84 30.95
N ARG A 83 -16.53 44.90 30.41
CA ARG A 83 -15.71 46.11 30.30
C ARG A 83 -15.80 46.76 28.91
N PHE A 84 -16.20 46.00 27.89
CA PHE A 84 -16.46 46.54 26.55
C PHE A 84 -17.93 46.94 26.46
N GLN A 85 -18.20 48.24 26.41
CA GLN A 85 -19.53 48.73 26.00
C GLN A 85 -19.76 48.30 24.54
N PRO A 86 -20.98 47.85 24.17
CA PRO A 86 -21.31 47.61 22.77
C PRO A 86 -21.09 48.92 22.01
N ILE A 87 -20.36 48.85 20.91
CA ILE A 87 -20.21 49.97 19.99
C ILE A 87 -21.62 50.20 19.40
N GLU A 88 -22.24 51.35 19.70
CA GLU A 88 -23.44 51.80 18.98
C GLU A 88 -23.01 52.08 17.53
N ASP A 89 -23.65 51.38 16.60
CA ASP A 89 -23.38 51.42 15.16
C ASP A 89 -23.91 52.72 14.52
N ASP A 90 -23.40 53.89 14.91
CA ASP A 90 -23.81 55.18 14.31
C ASP A 90 -22.65 55.99 13.71
N ASP A 91 -21.50 55.38 13.39
CA ASP A 91 -20.36 56.10 12.78
C ASP A 91 -19.67 55.36 11.60
N PHE A 92 -20.40 54.49 10.90
CA PHE A 92 -19.92 53.81 9.68
C PHE A 92 -20.57 54.35 8.38
N ASP A 93 -20.90 55.64 8.32
CA ASP A 93 -21.45 56.29 7.13
C ASP A 93 -20.40 56.93 6.20
N GLY A 94 -19.12 56.71 6.46
CA GLY A 94 -18.03 57.30 5.67
C GLY A 94 -17.74 56.64 4.31
N VAL A 95 -18.44 55.57 3.93
CA VAL A 95 -18.21 54.87 2.67
C VAL A 95 -19.45 54.98 1.80
N THR A 96 -19.41 55.88 0.81
CA THR A 96 -20.50 56.06 -0.14
C THR A 96 -20.73 54.77 -0.94
N ASP A 97 -21.95 54.53 -1.43
CA ASP A 97 -22.25 53.32 -2.19
C ASP A 97 -21.37 53.17 -3.45
N ASP A 98 -20.92 54.28 -4.03
CA ASP A 98 -19.95 54.31 -5.12
C ASP A 98 -18.56 53.81 -4.69
N GLN A 99 -18.11 54.17 -3.48
CA GLN A 99 -16.87 53.67 -2.91
C GLN A 99 -16.96 52.18 -2.58
N LYS A 100 -18.11 51.72 -2.07
CA LYS A 100 -18.37 50.27 -1.86
C LYS A 100 -18.33 49.51 -3.18
N PHE A 101 -18.95 50.06 -4.23
CA PHE A 101 -18.94 49.45 -5.56
C PHE A 101 -17.52 49.33 -6.11
N PHE A 102 -16.71 50.38 -6.00
CA PHE A 102 -15.31 50.36 -6.45
C PHE A 102 -14.46 49.36 -5.67
N ILE A 103 -14.61 49.30 -4.34
CA ILE A 103 -13.88 48.33 -3.50
C ILE A 103 -14.28 46.90 -3.88
N GLN A 104 -15.57 46.62 -4.03
CA GLN A 104 -16.06 45.30 -4.45
C GLN A 104 -15.56 44.93 -5.85
N GLN A 105 -15.52 45.89 -6.78
CA GLN A 105 -15.01 45.66 -8.12
C GLN A 105 -13.51 45.36 -8.10
N MET A 106 -12.72 46.06 -7.28
CA MET A 106 -11.29 45.79 -7.14
C MET A 106 -11.01 44.42 -6.51
N LEU A 107 -11.72 44.07 -5.44
CA LEU A 107 -11.61 42.76 -4.80
C LEU A 107 -11.94 41.64 -5.78
N ARG A 108 -13.06 41.76 -6.51
CA ARG A 108 -13.45 40.78 -7.53
C ARG A 108 -12.39 40.61 -8.62
N ARG A 109 -11.77 41.71 -9.06
CA ARG A 109 -10.70 41.70 -10.07
C ARG A 109 -9.41 41.09 -9.56
N SER A 110 -9.12 41.25 -8.26
CA SER A 110 -7.99 40.61 -7.60
C SER A 110 -8.23 39.10 -7.50
N ASP A 111 -9.40 38.69 -7.03
CA ASP A 111 -9.80 37.28 -6.92
C ASP A 111 -9.76 36.58 -8.28
N GLU A 112 -10.25 37.23 -9.35
CA GLU A 112 -10.19 36.69 -10.71
C GLU A 112 -8.75 36.46 -11.18
N ARG A 113 -7.83 37.40 -10.92
CA ARG A 113 -6.41 37.23 -11.27
C ARG A 113 -5.71 36.17 -10.43
N GLU A 114 -6.06 36.06 -9.16
CA GLU A 114 -5.52 35.04 -8.27
C GLU A 114 -5.99 33.65 -8.68
N MET A 115 -7.28 33.52 -9.04
CA MET A 115 -7.85 32.30 -9.61
C MET A 115 -7.23 31.93 -10.95
N GLU A 116 -7.05 32.89 -11.87
CA GLU A 116 -6.35 32.65 -13.14
C GLU A 116 -4.92 32.14 -12.92
N GLY A 117 -4.19 32.70 -11.96
CA GLY A 117 -2.84 32.24 -11.59
C GLY A 117 -2.83 30.82 -11.04
N LEU A 118 -3.76 30.50 -10.13
CA LEU A 118 -3.88 29.16 -9.53
C LEU A 118 -4.25 28.10 -10.58
N TYR A 119 -5.18 28.41 -11.49
CA TYR A 119 -5.53 27.49 -12.58
C TYR A 119 -4.40 27.33 -13.59
N ALA A 120 -3.67 28.40 -13.92
CA ALA A 120 -2.54 28.32 -14.83
C ALA A 120 -1.42 27.41 -14.29
N ASP A 121 -1.11 27.52 -12.99
CA ASP A 121 -0.08 26.69 -12.36
C ASP A 121 -0.53 25.22 -12.23
N GLU A 122 -1.81 24.98 -11.93
CA GLU A 122 -2.36 23.62 -11.93
C GLU A 122 -2.33 22.98 -13.34
N ILE A 123 -2.72 23.70 -14.38
CA ILE A 123 -2.68 23.23 -15.77
C ILE A 123 -1.23 22.96 -16.20
N ALA A 124 -0.31 23.87 -15.91
CA ALA A 124 1.12 23.67 -16.20
C ALA A 124 1.68 22.43 -15.48
N GLY A 125 1.29 22.20 -14.22
CA GLY A 125 1.66 21.01 -13.47
C GLY A 125 1.08 19.71 -14.05
N LEU A 126 -0.16 19.74 -14.56
CA LEU A 126 -0.80 18.60 -15.23
C LEU A 126 -0.10 18.27 -16.56
N GLU A 127 0.20 19.29 -17.38
CA GLU A 127 0.94 19.11 -18.63
C GLU A 127 2.34 18.57 -18.40
N TYR A 128 3.07 19.11 -17.41
CA TYR A 128 4.40 18.63 -17.06
C TYR A 128 4.39 17.14 -16.68
N ARG A 129 3.41 16.72 -15.85
CA ARG A 129 3.22 15.31 -15.47
C ARG A 129 2.86 14.43 -16.66
N ALA A 130 2.05 14.93 -17.59
CA ALA A 130 1.70 14.23 -18.82
C ALA A 130 2.93 14.01 -19.73
N ARG A 131 3.71 15.06 -19.98
CA ARG A 131 4.95 14.98 -20.78
C ARG A 131 5.97 14.03 -20.13
N ARG A 132 6.09 14.03 -18.81
CA ARG A 132 6.97 13.11 -18.06
C ARG A 132 6.52 11.65 -18.19
N ARG A 133 5.21 11.36 -18.11
CA ARG A 133 4.67 10.02 -18.37
C ARG A 133 4.92 9.57 -19.81
N GLN A 134 4.69 10.45 -20.78
CA GLN A 134 4.90 10.14 -22.18
C GLN A 134 6.38 9.85 -22.49
N ARG A 135 7.32 10.61 -21.91
CA ARG A 135 8.76 10.32 -21.98
C ARG A 135 9.13 8.97 -21.36
N LYS A 136 8.55 8.65 -20.19
CA LYS A 136 8.80 7.37 -19.53
C LYS A 136 8.32 6.19 -20.39
N ASN A 137 7.11 6.28 -20.94
CA ASN A 137 6.57 5.27 -21.83
C ASN A 137 7.41 5.13 -23.11
N ARG A 138 7.92 6.24 -23.66
CA ARG A 138 8.80 6.20 -24.84
C ARG A 138 10.11 5.49 -24.55
N ALA A 139 10.77 5.80 -23.43
CA ALA A 139 12.00 5.13 -23.03
C ALA A 139 11.79 3.62 -22.77
N GLU A 140 10.63 3.24 -22.24
CA GLU A 140 10.25 1.84 -22.03
C GLU A 140 10.03 1.10 -23.37
N MET A 141 9.36 1.73 -24.34
CA MET A 141 9.22 1.20 -25.70
C MET A 141 10.57 1.10 -26.44
N ASP A 142 11.47 2.07 -26.26
CA ASP A 142 12.80 2.06 -26.89
C ASP A 142 13.67 0.91 -26.32
N LEU A 143 13.54 0.61 -25.03
CA LEU A 143 14.19 -0.54 -24.37
C LEU A 143 13.64 -1.86 -24.89
N GLU A 144 12.31 -1.99 -25.02
CA GLU A 144 11.68 -3.19 -25.57
C GLU A 144 12.09 -3.41 -27.04
N ALA A 145 12.12 -2.35 -27.85
CA ALA A 145 12.59 -2.41 -29.22
C ALA A 145 14.08 -2.78 -29.33
N ALA A 146 14.93 -2.29 -28.42
CA ALA A 146 16.35 -2.65 -28.36
C ALA A 146 16.55 -4.12 -27.96
N TRP A 147 15.76 -4.60 -26.99
CA TRP A 147 15.78 -6.00 -26.58
C TRP A 147 15.33 -6.94 -27.71
N MET A 148 14.26 -6.59 -28.43
CA MET A 148 13.79 -7.36 -29.59
C MET A 148 14.82 -7.44 -30.71
N ARG A 149 15.53 -6.34 -31.01
CA ARG A 149 16.65 -6.36 -31.98
C ARG A 149 17.77 -7.29 -31.53
N SER A 150 18.14 -7.28 -30.25
CA SER A 150 19.18 -8.16 -29.71
C SER A 150 18.83 -9.65 -29.83
N LEU A 151 17.54 -10.00 -29.70
CA LEU A 151 17.06 -11.36 -29.90
C LEU A 151 17.12 -11.78 -31.37
N GLN A 152 16.77 -10.87 -32.28
CA GLN A 152 16.83 -11.13 -33.71
C GLN A 152 18.28 -11.32 -34.18
N GLU A 153 19.21 -10.49 -33.72
CA GLU A 153 20.65 -10.65 -33.97
C GLU A 153 21.23 -11.93 -33.35
N ALA A 154 20.75 -12.35 -32.17
CA ALA A 154 21.16 -13.61 -31.55
C ALA A 154 20.62 -14.83 -32.31
N GLY A 155 19.37 -14.79 -32.77
CA GLY A 155 18.77 -15.85 -33.59
C GLY A 155 19.45 -15.98 -34.96
N GLU A 156 19.78 -14.85 -35.60
CA GLU A 156 20.52 -14.84 -36.87
C GLU A 156 21.92 -15.46 -36.71
N ARG A 157 22.65 -15.13 -35.63
CA ARG A 157 23.96 -15.74 -35.33
C ARG A 157 23.88 -17.23 -35.05
N TRP A 158 22.90 -17.67 -34.24
CA TRP A 158 22.71 -19.08 -33.92
C TRP A 158 22.37 -19.90 -35.18
N SER A 159 21.51 -19.35 -36.05
CA SER A 159 21.18 -19.98 -37.33
C SER A 159 22.41 -20.09 -38.24
N ALA A 160 23.26 -19.07 -38.30
CA ALA A 160 24.47 -19.09 -39.13
C ALA A 160 25.51 -20.12 -38.64
N GLU A 161 25.68 -20.26 -37.32
CA GLU A 161 26.58 -21.24 -36.71
C GLU A 161 26.08 -22.67 -36.87
N GLU A 162 24.78 -22.94 -36.70
CA GLU A 162 24.21 -24.26 -36.98
C GLU A 162 24.26 -24.61 -38.47
N PHE A 163 23.96 -23.66 -39.38
CA PHE A 163 24.12 -23.87 -40.82
C PHE A 163 25.59 -24.09 -41.23
N ALA A 164 26.55 -23.55 -40.48
CA ALA A 164 27.97 -23.83 -40.68
C ALA A 164 28.32 -25.24 -40.18
N ARG A 165 27.78 -25.66 -39.04
CA ARG A 165 28.00 -26.98 -38.43
C ARG A 165 27.34 -28.12 -39.23
N ALA A 166 26.18 -27.88 -39.82
CA ALA A 166 25.53 -28.80 -40.75
C ALA A 166 26.31 -28.98 -42.06
N ARG A 167 27.07 -27.95 -42.49
CA ARG A 167 27.91 -28.02 -43.69
C ARG A 167 29.22 -28.77 -43.47
N THR A 168 29.73 -28.84 -42.23
CA THR A 168 30.97 -29.55 -41.90
C THR A 168 30.79 -31.06 -41.69
N GLY A 169 29.56 -31.57 -41.76
CA GLY A 169 29.25 -32.99 -41.94
C GLY A 169 29.85 -33.92 -40.89
N GLU A 170 29.15 -34.10 -39.76
CA GLU A 170 29.29 -35.32 -38.96
C GLU A 170 27.95 -35.59 -38.25
N PRO A 171 27.10 -36.49 -38.77
CA PRO A 171 25.88 -36.89 -38.09
C PRO A 171 26.18 -38.12 -37.21
N GLU A 172 26.47 -37.92 -35.93
CA GLU A 172 26.30 -39.00 -34.96
C GLU A 172 24.80 -39.23 -34.71
N ASP A 173 24.35 -40.40 -35.17
CA ASP A 173 23.19 -41.17 -34.71
C ASP A 173 21.83 -40.48 -34.55
N ALA A 174 21.27 -40.05 -35.68
CA ALA A 174 19.81 -39.86 -35.83
C ALA A 174 19.04 -41.18 -36.12
N ARG A 175 19.73 -42.33 -36.20
CA ARG A 175 19.12 -43.61 -36.60
C ARG A 175 18.60 -44.46 -35.44
N GLU A 176 19.04 -44.23 -34.20
CA GLU A 176 18.62 -45.05 -33.05
C GLU A 176 17.40 -44.54 -32.27
N THR A 177 17.01 -43.27 -32.39
CA THR A 177 16.02 -42.69 -31.48
C THR A 177 14.60 -42.58 -32.03
N GLY A 178 14.37 -42.81 -33.33
CA GLY A 178 13.02 -42.81 -33.93
C GLY A 178 12.19 -41.56 -33.58
N LEU A 179 12.84 -40.42 -33.32
CA LEU A 179 12.21 -39.21 -32.83
C LEU A 179 12.21 -38.15 -33.92
N ILE A 180 11.03 -37.87 -34.46
CA ILE A 180 10.77 -36.65 -35.21
C ILE A 180 10.73 -35.50 -34.20
N GLY A 181 11.79 -34.71 -34.16
CA GLY A 181 11.85 -33.49 -33.34
C GLY A 181 10.87 -32.45 -33.84
N LEU A 182 9.73 -32.29 -33.16
CA LEU A 182 8.90 -31.10 -33.26
C LEU A 182 9.54 -30.00 -32.40
N LEU A 183 10.12 -29.00 -33.06
CA LEU A 183 10.63 -27.78 -32.44
C LEU A 183 9.52 -27.09 -31.63
N TYR A 184 9.63 -27.13 -30.29
CA TYR A 184 9.01 -26.14 -29.41
C TYR A 184 10.12 -25.34 -28.75
N ASP A 185 10.27 -24.11 -29.22
CA ASP A 185 11.25 -23.17 -28.72
C ASP A 185 10.70 -22.42 -27.50
N ARG A 186 11.33 -22.65 -26.35
CA ARG A 186 11.42 -21.65 -25.29
C ARG A 186 12.84 -21.77 -24.74
N PRO A 187 13.73 -20.80 -24.97
CA PRO A 187 15.09 -20.90 -24.47
C PRO A 187 15.08 -20.88 -22.93
N PRO A 188 15.92 -21.70 -22.26
CA PRO A 188 16.09 -21.61 -20.82
C PRO A 188 16.66 -20.23 -20.46
N ARG A 189 16.24 -19.69 -19.31
CA ARG A 189 16.82 -18.44 -18.78
C ARG A 189 18.35 -18.60 -18.66
N PRO A 190 19.14 -17.62 -19.11
CA PRO A 190 20.58 -17.70 -18.95
C PRO A 190 20.93 -17.74 -17.45
N ALA A 191 21.88 -18.61 -17.10
CA ALA A 191 22.48 -18.62 -15.78
C ALA A 191 23.14 -17.26 -15.51
N PRO A 192 23.09 -16.74 -14.26
CA PRO A 192 23.74 -15.48 -13.93
C PRO A 192 25.25 -15.60 -14.23
N THR A 193 25.72 -14.77 -15.16
CA THR A 193 27.14 -14.62 -15.43
C THR A 193 27.81 -14.06 -14.18
N THR A 194 28.90 -14.70 -13.78
CA THR A 194 29.83 -14.28 -12.74
C THR A 194 30.41 -12.90 -13.05
N ALA A 195 29.63 -11.85 -12.76
CA ALA A 195 30.12 -10.49 -12.65
C ALA A 195 30.48 -10.22 -11.19
N SER A 196 31.78 -10.10 -10.96
CA SER A 196 32.47 -9.55 -9.79
C SER A 196 31.62 -9.28 -8.54
N ILE A 197 31.77 -10.17 -7.57
CA ILE A 197 31.36 -9.96 -6.17
C ILE A 197 32.21 -8.81 -5.62
N VAL A 198 31.65 -7.60 -5.59
CA VAL A 198 32.10 -6.56 -4.65
C VAL A 198 31.40 -6.89 -3.31
N PRO A 199 32.11 -7.04 -2.19
CA PRO A 199 31.46 -7.23 -0.90
C PRO A 199 30.66 -5.98 -0.56
N TYR A 200 29.33 -6.06 -0.64
CA TYR A 200 28.45 -5.07 -0.06
C TYR A 200 28.34 -5.37 1.45
N PRO A 201 28.56 -4.41 2.35
CA PRO A 201 28.37 -4.65 3.78
C PRO A 201 26.91 -5.00 4.06
N GLU A 202 26.69 -6.11 4.75
CA GLU A 202 25.38 -6.66 5.09
C GLU A 202 24.54 -5.63 5.87
N HIS A 203 23.41 -5.23 5.28
CA HIS A 203 22.30 -4.61 6.00
C HIS A 203 21.30 -5.71 6.40
N PRO A 204 20.84 -5.78 7.66
CA PRO A 204 19.90 -6.81 8.09
C PRO A 204 18.51 -6.63 7.48
N GLU A 205 18.01 -7.68 6.82
CA GLU A 205 16.65 -7.77 6.29
C GLU A 205 15.58 -7.73 7.40
N PRO A 206 14.41 -7.08 7.16
CA PRO A 206 13.33 -7.04 8.12
C PRO A 206 12.55 -8.37 8.18
N LYS A 207 12.48 -8.94 9.39
CA LYS A 207 11.64 -10.09 9.77
C LYS A 207 10.17 -9.90 9.36
N GLY A 208 9.71 -10.71 8.40
CA GLY A 208 8.31 -10.81 7.99
C GLY A 208 7.41 -11.28 9.13
N ARG A 209 6.44 -10.44 9.50
CA ARG A 209 5.40 -10.76 10.47
C ARG A 209 4.21 -11.38 9.75
N GLY A 210 3.82 -12.56 10.23
CA GLY A 210 2.70 -13.34 9.73
C GLY A 210 1.37 -12.58 9.75
N ALA A 211 0.64 -12.69 8.64
CA ALA A 211 -0.74 -12.29 8.54
C ALA A 211 -1.63 -13.32 9.24
N THR A 212 -2.23 -12.92 10.35
CA THR A 212 -3.33 -13.65 11.00
C THR A 212 -4.51 -13.75 10.05
N GLN A 213 -4.80 -14.94 9.55
CA GLN A 213 -6.07 -15.25 8.90
C GLN A 213 -7.10 -15.58 9.97
N SER A 214 -7.94 -14.62 10.33
CA SER A 214 -9.23 -14.92 10.94
C SER A 214 -10.19 -15.37 9.83
N ARG A 215 -10.80 -16.53 9.98
CA ARG A 215 -11.93 -16.98 9.17
C ARG A 215 -13.22 -16.35 9.71
N PRO A 216 -13.95 -15.56 8.92
CA PRO A 216 -15.41 -15.58 8.91
C PRO A 216 -15.88 -16.58 7.85
N GLY A 217 -17.07 -17.16 8.08
CA GLY A 217 -17.71 -18.12 7.20
C GLY A 217 -17.78 -17.67 5.75
N ALA A 218 -17.72 -18.66 4.85
CA ALA A 218 -17.74 -18.49 3.42
C ALA A 218 -18.99 -17.73 2.94
N MET A 219 -18.78 -16.52 2.44
CA MET A 219 -19.55 -15.95 1.35
C MET A 219 -18.59 -15.07 0.54
N SER A 220 -17.89 -15.69 -0.42
CA SER A 220 -17.00 -14.97 -1.34
C SER A 220 -17.83 -14.31 -2.43
N LEU A 221 -18.41 -13.15 -2.11
CA LEU A 221 -18.93 -12.23 -3.12
C LEU A 221 -17.77 -11.32 -3.52
N SER A 222 -16.96 -11.74 -4.50
CA SER A 222 -15.92 -10.88 -5.07
C SER A 222 -16.58 -9.78 -5.88
N GLY A 223 -16.87 -8.66 -5.20
CA GLY A 223 -17.36 -7.46 -5.87
C GLY A 223 -16.33 -6.94 -6.86
N ARG A 224 -16.79 -6.28 -7.93
CA ARG A 224 -15.94 -5.55 -8.87
C ARG A 224 -16.18 -4.06 -8.69
N LEU A 225 -15.11 -3.32 -8.43
CA LEU A 225 -15.09 -1.86 -8.45
C LEU A 225 -13.86 -1.44 -9.27
N PRO A 226 -14.02 -0.61 -10.32
CA PRO A 226 -12.89 -0.20 -11.14
C PRO A 226 -11.80 0.49 -10.30
N PRO A 227 -10.52 0.12 -10.42
CA PRO A 227 -9.42 0.73 -9.66
C PRO A 227 -9.33 2.25 -9.80
N GLU A 228 -9.81 2.80 -10.92
CA GLU A 228 -9.83 4.22 -11.23
C GLU A 228 -10.79 4.99 -10.31
N VAL A 229 -11.93 4.37 -9.96
CA VAL A 229 -12.91 4.94 -9.03
C VAL A 229 -12.31 4.99 -7.63
N VAL A 230 -11.66 3.90 -7.21
CA VAL A 230 -10.97 3.83 -5.92
C VAL A 230 -9.91 4.92 -5.82
N ARG A 231 -9.06 5.03 -6.85
CA ARG A 231 -8.00 6.05 -6.92
C ARG A 231 -8.55 7.47 -6.91
N ARG A 232 -9.66 7.73 -7.61
CA ARG A 232 -10.30 9.05 -7.67
C ARG A 232 -10.77 9.51 -6.29
N ILE A 233 -11.48 8.65 -5.57
CA ILE A 233 -12.04 8.98 -4.25
C ILE A 233 -10.94 9.20 -3.22
N ILE A 234 -9.91 8.34 -3.23
CA ILE A 234 -8.74 8.52 -2.36
C ILE A 234 -8.02 9.82 -2.69
N ARG A 235 -7.85 10.17 -3.97
CA ARG A 235 -7.25 11.45 -4.38
C ARG A 235 -8.06 12.67 -3.96
N GLN A 236 -9.38 12.64 -4.13
CA GLN A 236 -10.26 13.74 -3.70
C GLN A 236 -10.20 13.97 -2.19
N ASN A 237 -9.92 12.91 -1.43
CA ASN A 237 -9.76 12.97 0.01
C ASN A 237 -8.31 13.19 0.45
N PHE A 238 -7.35 13.41 -0.46
CA PHE A 238 -5.92 13.39 -0.09
C PHE A 238 -5.53 14.45 0.95
N GLY A 239 -6.24 15.58 0.99
CA GLY A 239 -6.03 16.63 1.98
C GLY A 239 -6.06 16.12 3.42
N ARG A 240 -6.97 15.19 3.78
CA ARG A 240 -7.04 14.65 5.15
C ARG A 240 -5.83 13.77 5.50
N PHE A 241 -5.29 13.03 4.52
CA PHE A 241 -4.10 12.21 4.74
C PHE A 241 -2.85 13.07 4.81
N ARG A 242 -2.80 14.13 4.02
CA ARG A 242 -1.75 15.16 4.08
C ARG A 242 -1.71 15.82 5.46
N LEU A 243 -2.85 16.21 6.04
CA LEU A 243 -2.90 16.75 7.40
C LEU A 243 -2.34 15.78 8.45
N CYS A 244 -2.63 14.48 8.35
CA CYS A 244 -2.03 13.48 9.22
C CYS A 244 -0.50 13.46 9.12
N TYR A 245 0.03 13.58 7.90
CA TYR A 245 1.47 13.57 7.63
C TYR A 245 2.15 14.88 8.06
N GLU A 246 1.55 16.03 7.81
CA GLU A 246 2.06 17.34 8.24
C GLU A 246 2.16 17.45 9.76
N ASN A 247 1.22 16.85 10.50
CA ASN A 247 1.33 16.74 11.95
C ASN A 247 2.53 15.88 12.38
N GLY A 248 2.87 14.84 11.63
CA GLY A 248 4.08 14.05 11.87
C GLY A 248 5.36 14.83 11.55
N LEU A 249 5.34 15.66 10.49
CA LEU A 249 6.47 16.51 10.11
C LEU A 249 6.85 17.52 11.19
N ARG A 250 5.89 17.98 12.01
CA ARG A 250 6.17 18.85 13.17
C ARG A 250 7.08 18.18 14.21
N ASN A 251 7.00 16.86 14.33
CA ASN A 251 7.83 16.09 15.26
C ASN A 251 9.13 15.61 14.59
N ASN A 252 9.06 15.24 13.31
CA ASN A 252 10.21 14.79 12.53
C ASN A 252 10.19 15.43 11.13
N PRO A 253 10.95 16.51 10.89
CA PRO A 253 10.97 17.19 9.59
C PRO A 253 11.45 16.33 8.42
N ASN A 254 12.19 15.25 8.70
CA ASN A 254 12.69 14.31 7.70
C ASN A 254 11.80 13.06 7.57
N LEU A 255 10.59 13.09 8.14
CA LEU A 255 9.68 11.94 8.13
C LEU A 255 9.33 11.58 6.69
N GLN A 256 9.58 10.34 6.29
CA GLN A 256 9.22 9.83 4.98
C GLN A 256 8.86 8.35 5.07
N GLY A 257 8.10 7.88 4.10
CA GLY A 257 7.74 6.46 4.02
C GLY A 257 6.39 6.23 3.36
N ARG A 258 6.06 4.96 3.27
CA ARG A 258 4.83 4.39 2.72
C ARG A 258 3.89 4.01 3.84
N VAL A 259 2.65 4.47 3.73
CA VAL A 259 1.52 3.99 4.53
C VAL A 259 0.65 3.13 3.65
N SER A 260 0.56 1.84 3.94
CA SER A 260 -0.33 0.92 3.24
C SER A 260 -1.55 0.64 4.09
N VAL A 261 -2.73 0.93 3.54
CA VAL A 261 -4.01 0.74 4.21
C VAL A 261 -4.76 -0.39 3.55
N ARG A 262 -5.16 -1.39 4.34
CA ARG A 262 -6.08 -2.45 3.92
C ARG A 262 -7.48 -2.11 4.41
N PHE A 263 -8.48 -2.20 3.54
CA PHE A 263 -9.87 -1.96 3.91
C PHE A 263 -10.83 -2.77 3.03
N VAL A 264 -12.08 -2.89 3.47
CA VAL A 264 -13.16 -3.58 2.75
C VAL A 264 -14.25 -2.57 2.40
N ILE A 265 -14.67 -2.57 1.14
CA ILE A 265 -15.81 -1.81 0.64
C ILE A 265 -17.02 -2.75 0.63
N GLY A 266 -18.05 -2.39 1.39
CA GLY A 266 -19.32 -3.11 1.46
C GLY A 266 -20.12 -3.01 0.17
N ALA A 267 -21.14 -3.86 0.02
CA ALA A 267 -22.06 -3.81 -1.12
C ALA A 267 -22.88 -2.50 -1.19
N ASP A 268 -22.99 -1.80 -0.06
CA ASP A 268 -23.59 -0.47 0.08
C ASP A 268 -22.63 0.68 -0.24
N GLY A 269 -21.34 0.39 -0.44
CA GLY A 269 -20.28 1.37 -0.67
C GLY A 269 -19.59 1.87 0.60
N ALA A 270 -20.03 1.43 1.78
CA ALA A 270 -19.42 1.83 3.06
C ALA A 270 -18.08 1.13 3.28
N VAL A 271 -17.17 1.80 3.98
CA VAL A 271 -15.85 1.25 4.30
C VAL A 271 -15.86 0.57 5.67
N SER A 272 -15.27 -0.62 5.74
CA SER A 272 -15.13 -1.40 6.96
C SER A 272 -13.79 -2.14 7.01
N ASN A 273 -13.47 -2.74 8.16
CA ASN A 273 -12.28 -3.56 8.37
C ASN A 273 -10.98 -2.86 7.94
N VAL A 274 -10.87 -1.57 8.28
CA VAL A 274 -9.73 -0.72 7.94
C VAL A 274 -8.56 -1.03 8.87
N GLY A 275 -7.37 -1.18 8.31
CA GLY A 275 -6.17 -1.46 9.10
C GLY A 275 -4.87 -1.21 8.34
N ASN A 276 -3.76 -1.33 9.06
CA ASN A 276 -2.44 -1.25 8.47
C ASN A 276 -2.15 -2.51 7.64
N GLY A 277 -1.94 -2.32 6.33
CA GLY A 277 -1.60 -3.35 5.36
C GLY A 277 -0.11 -3.61 5.16
N GLY A 278 0.75 -3.12 6.06
CA GLY A 278 2.22 -3.28 5.97
C GLY A 278 2.96 -1.99 5.63
N SER A 279 2.72 -0.95 6.43
CA SER A 279 3.39 0.37 6.31
C SER A 279 4.84 0.33 6.81
N ASP A 280 5.71 1.10 6.16
CA ASP A 280 7.11 1.33 6.58
C ASP A 280 7.34 2.75 7.15
N MET A 281 6.28 3.55 7.22
CA MET A 281 6.26 4.83 7.94
C MET A 281 6.66 4.65 9.42
N PRO A 282 7.73 5.33 9.91
CA PRO A 282 8.24 5.14 11.26
C PRO A 282 7.34 5.76 12.34
N ASP A 283 6.52 6.77 11.99
CA ASP A 283 5.59 7.39 12.92
C ASP A 283 4.25 6.62 12.96
N GLY A 284 4.02 5.88 14.06
CA GLY A 284 2.77 5.14 14.28
C GLY A 284 1.53 6.02 14.49
N GLY A 285 1.70 7.26 14.93
CA GLY A 285 0.63 8.25 15.05
C GLY A 285 0.10 8.67 13.68
N VAL A 286 1.01 8.92 12.73
CA VAL A 286 0.68 9.21 11.32
C VAL A 286 -0.07 8.04 10.69
N VAL A 287 0.44 6.81 10.86
CA VAL A 287 -0.22 5.60 10.36
C VAL A 287 -1.65 5.48 10.91
N SER A 288 -1.81 5.65 12.23
CA SER A 288 -3.12 5.53 12.89
C SER A 288 -4.10 6.64 12.46
N CYS A 289 -3.61 7.86 12.25
CA CYS A 289 -4.42 8.98 11.75
C CYS A 289 -4.94 8.71 10.34
N ILE A 290 -4.09 8.18 9.45
CA ILE A 290 -4.47 7.85 8.07
C ILE A 290 -5.46 6.69 8.06
N VAL A 291 -5.22 5.62 8.83
CA VAL A 291 -6.15 4.48 8.94
C VAL A 291 -7.55 4.96 9.37
N ARG A 292 -7.67 5.78 10.42
CA ARG A 292 -8.96 6.37 10.85
C ARG A 292 -9.61 7.29 9.82
N SER A 293 -8.80 7.86 8.92
CA SER A 293 -9.30 8.74 7.86
C SER A 293 -9.95 7.94 6.73
N PHE A 294 -9.52 6.70 6.51
CA PHE A 294 -10.12 5.78 5.53
C PHE A 294 -11.50 5.28 5.95
N GLU A 295 -11.76 5.14 7.26
CA GLU A 295 -13.07 4.71 7.80
C GLU A 295 -14.23 5.65 7.42
N ARG A 296 -13.92 6.91 7.07
CA ARG A 296 -14.91 7.94 6.71
C ARG A 296 -15.10 8.10 5.21
N LEU A 297 -14.43 7.28 4.41
CA LEU A 297 -14.63 7.28 2.97
C LEU A 297 -15.92 6.53 2.62
N SER A 298 -16.52 6.93 1.50
CA SER A 298 -17.65 6.23 0.90
C SER A 298 -17.34 6.02 -0.58
N PHE A 299 -17.70 4.85 -1.10
CA PHE A 299 -17.48 4.46 -2.47
C PHE A 299 -18.82 4.21 -3.17
N PRO A 300 -18.89 4.31 -4.51
CA PRO A 300 -20.01 3.78 -5.27
C PRO A 300 -20.18 2.29 -4.97
N ARG A 301 -21.43 1.82 -5.04
CA ARG A 301 -21.74 0.41 -4.81
C ARG A 301 -20.96 -0.46 -5.80
N PRO A 302 -20.16 -1.43 -5.31
CA PRO A 302 -19.46 -2.38 -6.16
C PRO A 302 -20.42 -3.39 -6.80
N GLU A 303 -20.06 -3.89 -7.98
CA GLU A 303 -20.85 -4.90 -8.69
C GLU A 303 -20.61 -6.29 -8.08
N GLY A 304 -21.65 -6.98 -7.61
CA GLY A 304 -21.57 -8.40 -7.28
C GLY A 304 -20.88 -8.76 -5.97
N GLY A 305 -20.74 -7.83 -5.01
CA GLY A 305 -20.25 -8.20 -3.67
C GLY A 305 -19.51 -7.14 -2.89
N ILE A 306 -18.57 -7.59 -2.07
CA ILE A 306 -17.65 -6.73 -1.31
C ILE A 306 -16.28 -6.70 -1.99
N VAL A 307 -15.54 -5.61 -1.83
CA VAL A 307 -14.21 -5.44 -2.44
C VAL A 307 -13.18 -5.22 -1.34
N THR A 308 -12.14 -6.06 -1.29
CA THR A 308 -10.99 -5.82 -0.40
C THR A 308 -9.91 -5.08 -1.18
N VAL A 309 -9.46 -3.95 -0.64
CA VAL A 309 -8.45 -3.09 -1.27
C VAL A 309 -7.26 -2.94 -0.34
N VAL A 310 -6.05 -3.00 -0.91
CA VAL A 310 -4.82 -2.54 -0.27
C VAL A 310 -4.31 -1.35 -1.06
N TYR A 311 -4.25 -0.18 -0.44
CA TYR A 311 -3.83 1.05 -1.11
C TYR A 311 -2.55 1.63 -0.45
N PRO A 312 -1.41 1.66 -1.16
CA PRO A 312 -0.21 2.31 -0.68
C PRO A 312 -0.23 3.83 -0.96
N ILE A 313 0.14 4.62 0.04
CA ILE A 313 0.39 6.06 -0.08
C ILE A 313 1.85 6.32 0.26
N MET A 314 2.58 6.98 -0.65
CA MET A 314 3.95 7.43 -0.43
C MET A 314 3.93 8.85 0.10
N PHE A 315 4.66 9.10 1.19
CA PHE A 315 4.92 10.42 1.74
C PHE A 315 6.41 10.70 1.74
N SER A 316 6.75 11.92 1.36
CA SER A 316 8.10 12.47 1.39
C SER A 316 8.00 13.95 1.74
N PRO A 317 8.99 14.52 2.45
CA PRO A 317 9.04 15.95 2.70
C PRO A 317 8.96 16.69 1.37
N GLY A 318 7.98 17.57 1.23
CA GLY A 318 7.96 18.52 0.13
C GLY A 318 9.01 19.58 0.43
N GLY A 319 9.97 19.75 -0.46
CA GLY A 319 10.72 21.00 -0.56
C GLY A 319 9.79 22.11 -1.03
#